data_AF-W1PT54-F1
#
_entry.id   AF-W1PT54-F1
#
_cell.length_a   1.000
_cell.length_b   1.000
_cell.length_c   1.000
_cell.angle_alpha   90.00
_cell.angle_beta   90.00
_cell.angle_gamma   90.00
#
_symmetry.space_group_name_H-M   'P 1'
#
loop_
_entity.id
_entity.type
_entity.pdbx_description
1 polymer ?
#
loop_
_entity_poly.entity_id
_entity_poly.type
_entity_poly.pdbx_seq_one_letter_code
_entity_poly.pdbx_strand_id
1 'polypeptide(L)'
;MQLWAHAMFLQIEALQRHPKHGARVESHAYKNMWDALHSIVQAEGWAGLYKGIVPSIIKAASAGAVTFVAYEYTSDWLESILT
;
A
#
# COMPACT_ATOMS: atom_id res chain seq x y z
N MET A 1 -1.74 -11.30 -36.68
CA MET A 1 -1.41 -11.83 -35.34
C MET A 1 -0.09 -11.30 -34.76
N GLN A 2 0.98 -11.05 -35.54
CA GLN A 2 2.24 -10.47 -34.98
C GLN A 2 2.13 -9.07 -34.36
N LEU A 3 1.17 -8.23 -34.78
CA LEU A 3 1.07 -6.83 -34.33
C LEU A 3 0.69 -6.71 -32.83
N TRP A 4 -0.16 -7.61 -32.34
CA TRP A 4 -0.60 -7.63 -30.93
C TRP A 4 0.51 -8.10 -29.98
N ALA A 5 1.37 -9.03 -30.43
CA ALA A 5 2.52 -9.49 -29.65
C ALA A 5 3.58 -8.37 -29.47
N HIS A 6 3.81 -7.56 -30.51
CA HIS A 6 4.75 -6.44 -30.44
C HIS A 6 4.23 -5.31 -29.53
N ALA A 7 2.92 -5.05 -29.54
CA ALA A 7 2.27 -4.10 -28.64
C ALA A 7 2.33 -4.53 -27.17
N MET A 8 2.22 -5.84 -26.88
CA MET A 8 2.38 -6.39 -25.54
C MET A 8 3.82 -6.24 -25.03
N PHE A 9 4.82 -6.45 -25.89
CA PHE A 9 6.23 -6.30 -25.54
C PHE A 9 6.58 -4.83 -25.21
N LEU A 10 5.97 -3.89 -25.91
CA LEU A 10 6.11 -2.44 -25.63
C LEU A 10 5.54 -2.04 -24.26
N GLN A 11 4.49 -2.71 -23.75
CA GLN A 11 4.01 -2.45 -22.38
C GLN A 11 5.01 -2.90 -21.31
N ILE A 12 5.73 -4.01 -21.54
CA ILE A 12 6.74 -4.52 -20.62
C ILE A 12 7.94 -3.56 -20.55
N GLU A 13 8.34 -2.97 -21.70
CA GLU A 13 9.41 -1.96 -21.73
C GLU A 13 8.97 -0.59 -21.19
N ALA A 14 7.71 -0.21 -21.36
CA ALA A 14 7.16 1.02 -20.78
C ALA A 14 7.11 1.00 -19.24
N LEU A 15 7.04 -0.20 -18.63
CA LEU A 15 7.08 -0.40 -17.17
C LEU A 15 8.48 -0.21 -16.56
N GLN A 16 9.53 -0.01 -17.37
CA GLN A 16 10.91 0.15 -16.91
C GLN A 16 11.41 1.61 -16.82
N ARG A 17 10.56 2.64 -16.90
CA ARG A 17 11.01 4.02 -16.71
C ARG A 17 10.06 4.89 -15.89
N HIS A 18 10.24 4.88 -14.56
CA HIS A 18 10.33 6.11 -13.77
C HIS A 18 10.78 5.86 -12.30
N PRO A 19 12.09 5.78 -12.01
CA PRO A 19 12.60 5.82 -10.63
C PRO A 19 12.61 7.26 -10.09
N LYS A 20 11.48 7.98 -10.14
CA LYS A 20 11.38 9.37 -9.63
C LYS A 20 10.30 9.57 -8.56
N HIS A 21 10.32 8.71 -7.54
CA HIS A 21 9.66 8.99 -6.26
C HIS A 21 10.60 8.70 -5.06
N GLY A 22 11.93 8.84 -5.25
CA GLY A 22 12.94 8.52 -4.23
C GLY A 22 13.51 9.72 -3.46
N ALA A 23 12.98 10.93 -3.61
CA ALA A 23 13.64 12.15 -3.09
C ALA A 23 13.40 12.46 -1.59
N ARG A 24 12.79 11.55 -0.81
CA ARG A 24 12.61 11.70 0.66
C ARG A 24 12.78 10.42 1.47
N VAL A 25 13.28 9.34 0.87
CA VAL A 25 13.70 8.17 1.65
C VAL A 25 15.21 8.24 1.72
N GLU A 26 15.69 8.99 2.71
CA GLU A 26 17.08 8.98 3.17
C GLU A 26 17.60 7.54 3.16
N SER A 27 18.71 7.34 2.48
CA SER A 27 19.36 6.06 2.23
C SER A 27 20.08 5.51 3.46
N HIS A 28 19.45 5.57 4.62
CA HIS A 28 19.69 4.60 5.67
C HIS A 28 18.69 3.49 5.42
N ALA A 29 19.06 2.60 4.49
CA ALA A 29 18.33 1.36 4.28
C ALA A 29 18.30 0.63 5.61
N TYR A 30 17.23 0.82 6.38
CA TYR A 30 17.00 0.12 7.62
C TYR A 30 17.13 -1.36 7.31
N LYS A 31 18.15 -2.00 7.91
CA LYS A 31 18.46 -3.42 7.65
C LYS A 31 17.22 -4.29 7.81
N ASN A 32 16.34 -3.88 8.73
CA ASN A 32 15.02 -4.45 8.98
C ASN A 32 14.08 -3.35 9.46
N MET A 33 12.77 -3.49 9.19
CA MET A 33 11.72 -2.58 9.71
C MET A 33 11.78 -2.45 11.26
N TRP A 34 12.25 -3.48 11.94
CA TRP A 34 12.47 -3.51 13.38
C TRP A 34 13.58 -2.57 13.88
N ASP A 35 14.63 -2.38 13.09
CA ASP A 35 15.74 -1.48 13.43
C ASP A 35 15.29 -0.01 13.36
N ALA A 36 14.42 0.29 12.39
CA ALA A 36 13.74 1.58 12.28
C ALA A 36 12.80 1.86 13.45
N LEU A 37 12.03 0.85 13.84
CA LEU A 37 11.12 0.98 14.97
C LEU A 37 11.91 1.26 16.25
N HIS A 38 13.01 0.53 16.46
CA HIS A 38 13.85 0.67 17.64
C HIS A 38 14.57 2.01 17.70
N SER A 39 15.08 2.53 16.58
CA SER A 39 15.74 3.85 16.53
C SER A 39 14.77 4.99 16.88
N ILE A 40 13.53 4.93 16.39
CA ILE A 40 12.50 5.93 16.69
C ILE A 40 12.07 5.87 18.15
N VAL A 41 11.89 4.67 18.71
CA VAL A 41 11.57 4.50 20.14
C VAL A 41 12.69 5.03 21.03
N GLN A 42 13.96 4.83 20.68
CA GLN A 42 15.07 5.40 21.47
C GLN A 42 15.21 6.92 21.33
N ALA A 43 14.95 7.47 20.14
CA ALA A 43 15.13 8.90 19.88
C ALA A 43 13.98 9.77 20.43
N GLU A 44 12.73 9.32 20.28
CA GLU A 44 11.53 10.11 20.62
C GLU A 44 10.64 9.47 21.71
N GLY A 45 10.97 8.24 22.12
CA GLY A 45 10.14 7.46 23.03
C GLY A 45 8.90 6.87 22.35
N TRP A 46 8.08 6.17 23.14
CA TRP A 46 6.84 5.56 22.67
C TRP A 46 5.86 6.57 22.04
N ALA A 47 5.84 7.82 22.52
CA ALA A 47 4.97 8.86 22.01
C ALA A 47 5.31 9.30 20.57
N GLY A 48 6.59 9.23 20.15
CA GLY A 48 7.00 9.52 18.78
C GLY A 48 6.41 8.52 17.76
N LEU A 49 6.35 7.24 18.16
CA LEU A 49 5.73 6.18 17.38
C LEU A 49 4.22 6.43 17.14
N TYR A 50 3.49 6.86 18.17
CA TYR A 50 2.05 7.09 18.06
C TYR A 50 1.70 8.28 17.16
N LYS A 51 2.53 9.31 17.05
CA LYS A 51 2.25 10.46 16.16
C LYS A 51 2.20 10.09 14.68
N GLY A 52 3.00 9.11 14.23
CA GLY A 52 3.08 8.69 12.83
C GLY A 52 2.29 7.42 12.49
N ILE A 53 2.26 6.45 13.42
CA ILE A 53 1.61 5.15 13.19
C ILE A 53 0.09 5.28 13.24
N VAL A 54 -0.46 6.06 14.18
CA VAL A 54 -1.90 6.23 14.34
C VAL A 54 -2.59 6.69 13.05
N PRO A 55 -2.17 7.79 12.38
CA PRO A 55 -2.80 8.20 11.13
C PRO A 55 -2.60 7.19 9.98
N SER A 56 -1.49 6.44 9.96
CA SER A 56 -1.24 5.41 8.95
C SER A 56 -2.16 4.20 9.13
N ILE A 57 -2.32 3.72 10.38
CA ILE A 57 -3.25 2.64 10.73
C ILE A 57 -4.68 3.05 10.46
N ILE A 58 -5.10 4.26 10.87
CA ILE A 58 -6.45 4.75 10.61
C ILE A 58 -6.73 4.77 9.10
N LYS A 59 -5.78 5.24 8.28
CA LYS A 59 -5.92 5.24 6.82
C LYS A 59 -6.08 3.82 6.26
N ALA A 60 -5.24 2.88 6.69
CA ALA A 60 -5.30 1.49 6.23
C ALA A 60 -6.58 0.78 6.70
N ALA A 61 -6.98 0.99 7.95
CA ALA A 61 -8.19 0.44 8.54
C ALA A 61 -9.44 0.97 7.83
N SER A 62 -9.51 2.26 7.51
CA SER A 62 -10.61 2.84 6.75
C SER A 62 -10.75 2.23 5.35
N ALA A 63 -9.64 2.02 4.65
CA ALA A 63 -9.66 1.37 3.33
C ALA A 63 -10.13 -0.09 3.43
N GLY A 64 -9.66 -0.82 4.44
CA GLY A 64 -10.09 -2.18 4.72
C GLY A 64 -11.58 -2.27 5.07
N ALA A 65 -12.06 -1.36 5.93
CA ALA A 65 -13.46 -1.29 6.33
C ALA A 65 -14.39 -1.02 5.15
N VAL A 66 -14.05 -0.07 4.27
CA VAL A 66 -14.85 0.21 3.06
C VAL A 66 -14.92 -1.01 2.15
N THR A 67 -13.80 -1.71 1.98
CA THR A 67 -13.76 -2.92 1.13
C THR A 67 -14.61 -4.04 1.70
N PHE A 68 -14.52 -4.23 3.02
CA PHE A 68 -15.31 -5.23 3.74
C PHE A 68 -16.80 -4.95 3.65
N VAL A 69 -17.21 -3.72 3.96
CA VAL A 69 -18.60 -3.28 3.90
C VAL A 69 -19.15 -3.39 2.46
N ALA A 70 -18.38 -2.98 1.46
CA ALA A 70 -18.80 -3.11 0.06
C ALA A 70 -19.01 -4.57 -0.34
N TYR A 71 -18.18 -5.48 0.16
CA TYR A 71 -18.33 -6.91 -0.07
C TYR A 71 -19.61 -7.46 0.58
N GLU A 72 -19.89 -7.11 1.84
CA GLU A 72 -21.13 -7.50 2.53
C GLU A 72 -22.38 -7.02 1.78
N TYR A 73 -22.46 -5.72 1.46
CA TYR A 73 -23.59 -5.17 0.71
C TYR A 73 -23.80 -5.84 -0.65
N THR A 74 -22.71 -6.14 -1.36
CA THR A 74 -22.80 -6.79 -2.67
C THR A 74 -23.27 -8.24 -2.53
N SER A 75 -22.81 -8.93 -1.49
CA SER A 75 -23.17 -10.33 -1.22
C SER A 75 -24.64 -10.43 -0.81
N ASP A 76 -25.09 -9.57 0.10
CA ASP A 76 -26.49 -9.51 0.55
C ASP A 76 -27.44 -9.17 -0.61
N TRP A 77 -27.07 -8.21 -1.45
CA TRP A 77 -27.85 -7.85 -2.63
C TRP A 77 -27.95 -9.02 -3.62
N LEU A 78 -26.85 -9.75 -3.83
CA LEU A 78 -26.83 -10.91 -4.71
C LEU A 78 -27.72 -12.05 -4.18
N GLU A 79 -27.68 -12.33 -2.87
CA GLU A 79 -28.54 -13.33 -2.22
C GLU A 79 -30.02 -12.96 -2.35
N SER A 80 -30.35 -11.67 -2.25
CA SER A 80 -31.73 -11.18 -2.42
C SER A 80 -32.27 -11.27 -3.84
N ILE A 81 -31.38 -11.34 -4.85
CA ILE A 81 -31.76 -11.53 -6.26
C ILE A 81 -31.88 -13.01 -6.61
N LEU A 82 -31.11 -13.85 -5.93
CA LEU A 82 -31.09 -15.30 -6.12
C LEU A 82 -32.22 -16.03 -5.37
N THR A 83 -32.89 -15.37 -4.42
CA THR A 83 -34.03 -15.86 -3.64
C THR A 83 -35.34 -15.22 -4.08
#